data_AF-A0A8B6DJM4-F1
#
_entry.id   AF-A0A8B6DJM4-F1
#
_cell.length_a   1.000
_cell.length_b   1.000
_cell.length_c   1.000
_cell.angle_alpha   90.00
_cell.angle_beta   90.00
_cell.angle_gamma   90.00
#
_symmetry.space_group_name_H-M   'P 1'
#
loop_
_entity.id
_entity.type
_entity.pdbx_description
1 polymer ?
#
loop_
_entity_poly.entity_id
_entity_poly.type
_entity_poly.pdbx_seq_one_letter_code
_entity_poly.pdbx_strand_id
1 'polypeptide(L)'
;MIIMAVIMMCYNISFYALLYPNSELSWLQIEKIIQNGYWMLFGELNLDSVTLSEPHCTFNRAVYENTDVPRCPAKLGVYLTPYLKALYGLIAVILLLNLLIAMYSDTFQKVHKESEFYWAQIQTDFLEEYSIKTVFPVHLQLLVLPATIVHAIFWFCCPHLCGRLYKTCRDQGYGKEDTVTLNHCPMFVRVFLYNTNFDLKLKTTKEAEGNGALKAKG
;
A
#
# COMPACT_ATOMS: atom_id res chain seq x y z
N MET A 1 12.17 0.86 11.47
CA MET A 1 12.84 1.64 10.39
C MET A 1 13.72 2.75 10.94
N ILE A 2 13.20 3.69 11.74
CA ILE A 2 14.00 4.80 12.31
C ILE A 2 15.19 4.29 13.15
N ILE A 3 14.96 3.33 14.04
CA ILE A 3 16.03 2.74 14.87
C ILE A 3 17.14 2.12 14.00
N MET A 4 16.77 1.42 12.92
CA MET A 4 17.73 0.83 11.98
C MET A 4 18.54 1.90 11.25
N ALA A 5 17.89 2.99 10.81
CA ALA A 5 18.57 4.09 10.14
C ALA A 5 19.61 4.78 11.05
N VAL A 6 19.29 4.96 12.34
CA VAL A 6 20.24 5.54 13.31
C VAL A 6 21.46 4.65 13.49
N ILE A 7 21.26 3.34 13.73
CA ILE A 7 22.35 2.38 13.92
C ILE A 7 23.23 2.30 12.67
N MET A 8 22.62 2.29 11.49
CA MET A 8 23.32 2.32 10.20
C MET A 8 24.20 3.56 10.07
N MET A 9 23.70 4.76 10.36
CA MET A 9 24.51 5.98 10.30
C MET A 9 25.68 5.94 11.30
N CYS A 10 25.44 5.52 12.54
CA CYS A 10 26.50 5.41 13.55
C CYS A 10 27.62 4.46 13.11
N TYR A 11 27.26 3.29 12.58
CA TYR A 11 28.22 2.33 12.06
C TYR A 11 29.01 2.91 10.88
N ASN A 12 28.33 3.48 9.89
CA ASN A 12 28.95 4.00 8.69
C ASN A 12 29.96 5.12 8.97
N ILE A 13 29.62 6.05 9.85
CA ILE A 13 30.50 7.16 10.24
C ILE A 13 31.73 6.60 10.97
N SER A 14 31.53 5.69 11.93
CA SER A 14 32.61 5.08 12.71
C SER A 14 33.54 4.24 11.84
N PHE A 15 32.96 3.45 10.93
CA PHE A 15 33.68 2.61 9.99
C PHE A 15 34.51 3.45 9.02
N TYR A 16 33.95 4.53 8.47
CA TYR A 16 34.67 5.43 7.58
C TYR A 16 35.83 6.13 8.30
N ALA A 17 35.61 6.60 9.53
CA ALA A 17 36.65 7.23 10.35
C ALA A 17 37.82 6.28 10.68
N LEU A 18 37.52 4.99 10.88
CA LEU A 18 38.54 3.96 11.11
C LEU A 18 39.38 3.67 9.85
N LEU A 19 38.75 3.68 8.68
CA LEU A 19 39.38 3.32 7.41
C LEU A 19 40.23 4.45 6.82
N TYR A 20 39.72 5.69 6.88
CA TYR A 20 40.33 6.86 6.25
C TYR A 20 40.54 7.99 7.27
N PRO A 21 41.58 7.90 8.12
CA PRO A 21 41.87 8.95 9.09
C PRO A 21 42.24 10.26 8.40
N ASN A 22 41.75 11.41 8.90
CA ASN A 22 42.02 12.73 8.31
C ASN A 22 41.58 12.86 6.84
N SER A 23 40.46 12.24 6.45
CA SER A 23 39.82 12.52 5.16
C SER A 23 38.91 13.75 5.24
N GLU A 24 38.85 14.50 4.14
CA GLU A 24 37.89 15.59 4.01
C GLU A 24 36.52 15.04 3.62
N LEU A 25 35.49 15.56 4.30
CA LEU A 25 34.13 15.10 4.15
C LEU A 25 33.44 15.91 3.05
N SER A 26 33.33 15.33 1.86
CA SER A 26 32.55 15.91 0.76
C SER A 26 31.20 15.20 0.59
N TRP A 27 30.23 15.90 0.00
CA TRP A 27 28.88 15.36 -0.24
C TRP A 27 28.88 14.04 -1.00
N LEU A 28 29.76 13.89 -1.99
CA LEU A 28 29.90 12.66 -2.77
C LEU A 28 30.39 11.49 -1.89
N GLN A 29 31.27 11.75 -0.92
CA GLN A 29 31.78 10.73 0.00
C GLN A 29 30.66 10.28 0.94
N ILE A 30 29.85 11.22 1.45
CA ILE A 30 28.73 10.90 2.34
C ILE A 30 27.72 9.97 1.65
N GLU A 31 27.38 10.26 0.39
CA GLU A 31 26.49 9.41 -0.40
C GLU A 31 27.06 8.00 -0.55
N LYS A 32 28.34 7.87 -0.92
CA LYS A 32 29.02 6.56 -1.03
C LYS A 32 29.06 5.81 0.29
N ILE A 33 29.28 6.50 1.41
CA ILE A 33 29.29 5.92 2.76
C ILE A 33 27.91 5.36 3.12
N ILE A 34 26.85 6.14 2.90
CA ILE A 34 25.48 5.73 3.18
C ILE A 34 25.06 4.57 2.27
N GLN A 35 25.37 4.67 0.98
CA GLN A 35 25.05 3.64 -0.01
C GLN A 35 25.73 2.31 0.33
N ASN A 36 27.01 2.34 0.72
CA ASN A 36 27.73 1.13 1.11
C ASN A 36 27.13 0.47 2.36
N GLY A 37 26.78 1.24 3.38
CA GLY A 37 26.11 0.70 4.57
C GLY A 37 24.70 0.18 4.32
N TYR A 38 23.99 0.76 3.35
CA TYR A 38 22.69 0.28 2.90
C TYR A 38 22.81 -1.08 2.20
N TRP A 39 23.69 -1.21 1.20
CA TRP A 39 23.93 -2.48 0.49
C TRP A 39 24.40 -3.60 1.42
N MET A 40 25.17 -3.23 2.44
CA MET A 40 25.59 -4.15 3.49
C MET A 40 24.42 -4.78 4.25
N LEU A 41 23.30 -4.08 4.43
CA LEU A 41 22.09 -4.64 5.06
C LEU A 41 21.48 -5.78 4.22
N PHE A 42 21.65 -5.72 2.90
CA PHE A 42 21.22 -6.75 1.95
C PHE A 42 22.24 -7.86 1.75
N GLY A 43 23.36 -7.82 2.49
CA GLY A 43 24.41 -8.83 2.44
C GLY A 43 25.54 -8.54 1.45
N GLU A 44 25.53 -7.39 0.77
CA GLU A 44 26.62 -6.99 -0.12
C GLU A 44 27.73 -6.31 0.69
N LEU A 45 28.81 -7.06 0.93
CA LEU A 45 29.87 -6.62 1.84
C LEU A 45 30.93 -5.75 1.18
N ASN A 46 31.04 -5.67 -0.17
CA ASN A 46 32.06 -4.88 -0.88
C ASN A 46 33.44 -4.95 -0.19
N LEU A 47 34.01 -6.16 -0.06
CA LEU A 47 35.30 -6.35 0.62
C LEU A 47 36.46 -5.81 -0.22
N ASP A 48 36.38 -5.97 -1.55
CA ASP A 48 37.45 -5.60 -2.49
C ASP A 48 37.80 -4.11 -2.45
N SER A 49 36.81 -3.24 -2.23
CA SER A 49 37.02 -1.80 -2.10
C SER A 49 37.71 -1.40 -0.80
N VAL A 50 37.68 -2.27 0.22
CA VAL A 50 38.24 -2.03 1.56
C VAL A 50 39.56 -2.78 1.77
N THR A 51 39.83 -3.83 1.01
CA THR A 51 41.11 -4.57 1.06
C THR A 51 42.11 -4.12 -0.02
N LEU A 52 41.81 -3.02 -0.72
CA LEU A 52 42.63 -2.50 -1.80
C LEU A 52 44.03 -2.09 -1.29
N SER A 53 45.07 -2.49 -2.02
CA SER A 53 46.48 -2.21 -1.70
C SER A 53 47.21 -1.69 -2.94
N GLU A 54 48.37 -1.06 -2.75
CA GLU A 54 49.23 -0.57 -3.85
C GLU A 54 49.53 -1.70 -4.85
N PRO A 55 49.49 -1.46 -6.18
CA PRO A 55 49.48 -0.15 -6.87
C PRO A 55 48.08 0.44 -7.18
N HIS A 56 46.97 -0.21 -6.78
CA HIS A 56 45.62 0.19 -7.16
C HIS A 56 45.03 1.33 -6.31
N CYS A 57 45.75 1.75 -5.27
CA CYS A 57 45.40 2.87 -4.41
C CYS A 57 46.68 3.63 -4.02
N THR A 58 46.54 4.84 -3.47
CA THR A 58 47.68 5.62 -2.97
C THR A 58 47.45 6.21 -1.58
N PHE A 59 48.51 6.30 -0.78
CA PHE A 59 48.50 7.06 0.48
C PHE A 59 48.84 8.54 0.29
N ASN A 60 49.39 8.92 -0.87
CA ASN A 60 49.88 10.27 -1.11
C ASN A 60 48.73 11.21 -1.51
N ARG A 61 48.54 12.28 -0.74
CA ARG A 61 47.47 13.28 -0.96
C ARG A 61 47.52 13.91 -2.34
N ALA A 62 48.70 14.31 -2.80
CA ALA A 62 48.85 14.94 -4.11
C ALA A 62 48.47 14.00 -5.27
N VAL A 63 48.43 12.68 -5.04
CA VAL A 63 48.13 11.70 -6.09
C VAL A 63 46.63 11.43 -6.16
N TYR A 64 45.96 11.10 -5.05
CA TYR A 64 44.51 10.82 -5.09
C TYR A 64 43.62 12.07 -5.30
N GLU A 65 44.16 13.27 -5.11
CA GLU A 65 43.42 14.52 -5.34
C GLU A 65 43.51 14.98 -6.80
N ASN A 66 44.60 14.64 -7.50
CA ASN A 66 44.87 15.06 -8.88
C ASN A 66 44.71 13.96 -9.94
N THR A 67 44.51 12.70 -9.52
CA THR A 67 44.34 11.55 -10.42
C THR A 67 43.18 10.68 -9.97
N ASP A 68 42.63 9.85 -10.87
CA ASP A 68 41.49 8.95 -10.59
C ASP A 68 41.81 7.75 -9.68
N VAL A 69 42.97 7.73 -9.02
CA VAL A 69 43.34 6.63 -8.12
C VAL A 69 42.73 6.85 -6.73
N PRO A 70 42.04 5.84 -6.16
CA PRO A 70 41.44 5.97 -4.84
C PRO A 70 42.48 6.01 -3.72
N ARG A 71 42.11 6.62 -2.59
CA ARG A 71 42.91 6.62 -1.37
C ARG A 71 42.99 5.21 -0.77
N CYS A 72 44.17 4.78 -0.33
CA CYS A 72 44.31 3.48 0.35
C CYS A 72 43.70 3.49 1.77
N PRO A 73 43.06 2.39 2.19
CA PRO A 73 42.57 2.20 3.55
C PRO A 73 43.72 1.98 4.55
N ALA A 74 43.52 2.38 5.80
CA ALA A 74 44.49 2.16 6.87
C ALA A 74 44.64 0.66 7.19
N LYS A 75 45.88 0.17 7.38
CA LYS A 75 46.20 -1.25 7.64
C LYS A 75 45.39 -1.85 8.80
N LEU A 76 45.22 -1.09 9.88
CA LEU A 76 44.42 -1.50 11.04
C LEU A 76 42.93 -1.66 10.67
N GLY A 77 42.40 -0.74 9.87
CA GLY A 77 41.03 -0.79 9.38
C GLY A 77 40.77 -2.00 8.48
N VAL A 78 41.70 -2.34 7.59
CA VAL A 78 41.61 -3.53 6.72
C VAL A 78 41.49 -4.81 7.56
N TYR A 79 42.32 -4.94 8.61
CA TYR A 79 42.29 -6.11 9.50
C TYR A 79 40.98 -6.23 10.30
N LEU A 80 40.44 -5.10 10.78
CA LEU A 80 39.22 -5.07 11.60
C LEU A 80 37.92 -5.14 10.79
N THR A 81 37.97 -4.75 9.51
CA THR A 81 36.79 -4.68 8.63
C THR A 81 35.92 -5.93 8.62
N PRO A 82 36.44 -7.16 8.39
CA PRO A 82 35.59 -8.34 8.32
C PRO A 82 34.83 -8.59 9.64
N TYR A 83 35.48 -8.36 10.78
CA TYR A 83 34.87 -8.53 12.10
C TYR A 83 33.78 -7.49 12.37
N LEU A 84 34.05 -6.22 12.06
CA LEU A 84 33.07 -5.14 12.20
C LEU A 84 31.86 -5.34 11.29
N LYS A 85 32.12 -5.78 10.05
CA LYS A 85 31.07 -6.07 9.08
C LYS A 85 30.17 -7.23 9.54
N ALA A 86 30.78 -8.31 10.02
CA ALA A 86 30.04 -9.45 10.56
C ALA A 86 29.22 -9.10 11.81
N LEU A 87 29.81 -8.36 12.75
CA LEU A 87 29.13 -7.96 13.99
C LEU A 87 27.94 -7.04 13.72
N TYR A 88 28.12 -6.02 12.87
CA TYR A 88 27.03 -5.13 12.48
C TYR A 88 25.92 -5.89 11.75
N GLY A 89 26.26 -6.75 10.78
CA GLY A 89 25.29 -7.56 10.06
C GLY A 89 24.47 -8.46 11.00
N LEU A 90 25.13 -9.10 11.97
CA LEU A 90 24.48 -9.95 12.96
C LEU A 90 23.52 -9.15 13.87
N ILE A 91 23.96 -8.01 14.38
CA ILE A 91 23.12 -7.13 15.20
C ILE A 91 21.91 -6.64 14.39
N ALA A 92 22.13 -6.23 13.14
CA ALA A 92 21.07 -5.75 12.26
C ALA A 92 20.01 -6.82 11.99
N VAL A 93 20.41 -8.06 11.71
CA VAL A 93 19.48 -9.17 11.46
C VAL A 93 18.70 -9.54 12.73
N ILE A 94 19.36 -9.65 13.88
CA ILE A 94 18.68 -9.96 15.16
C ILE A 94 17.68 -8.85 15.50
N LEU A 95 18.06 -7.59 15.39
CA LEU A 95 17.16 -6.46 15.65
C LEU A 95 16.00 -6.41 14.67
N LEU A 96 16.27 -6.58 13.36
CA LEU A 96 15.21 -6.61 12.35
C LEU A 96 14.21 -7.71 12.62
N LEU A 97 14.69 -8.93 12.87
CA LEU A 97 13.83 -10.07 13.13
C LEU A 97 13.01 -9.86 14.41
N ASN A 98 13.65 -9.44 15.50
CA ASN A 98 12.97 -9.24 16.78
C ASN A 98 11.90 -8.14 16.70
N LEU A 99 12.21 -7.02 16.04
CA LEU A 99 11.27 -5.92 15.89
C LEU A 99 10.16 -6.25 14.88
N LEU A 100 10.50 -6.95 13.79
CA LEU A 100 9.52 -7.37 12.78
C LEU A 100 8.53 -8.36 13.39
N ILE A 101 9.00 -9.38 14.09
CA ILE A 101 8.13 -10.38 14.72
C ILE A 101 7.28 -9.72 15.82
N ALA A 102 7.88 -8.89 16.68
CA ALA A 102 7.14 -8.25 17.77
C ALA A 102 6.03 -7.32 17.25
N MET A 103 6.36 -6.43 16.31
CA MET A 103 5.38 -5.52 15.71
C MET A 103 4.35 -6.26 14.88
N TYR A 104 4.76 -7.25 14.08
CA TYR A 104 3.84 -8.04 13.28
C TYR A 104 2.89 -8.84 14.17
N SER A 105 3.36 -9.51 15.23
CA SER A 105 2.48 -10.26 16.13
C SER A 105 1.41 -9.37 16.79
N ASP A 106 1.80 -8.21 17.32
CA ASP A 106 0.87 -7.28 17.97
C ASP A 106 -0.08 -6.62 16.95
N THR A 107 0.47 -6.08 15.87
CA THR A 107 -0.30 -5.40 14.82
C THR A 107 -1.19 -6.38 14.07
N PHE A 108 -0.74 -7.60 13.79
CA PHE A 108 -1.52 -8.62 13.11
C PHE A 108 -2.75 -8.99 13.94
N GLN A 109 -2.62 -9.19 15.26
CA GLN A 109 -3.77 -9.49 16.11
C GLN A 109 -4.80 -8.35 16.13
N LYS A 110 -4.35 -7.10 16.20
CA LYS A 110 -5.22 -5.93 16.18
C LYS A 110 -5.86 -5.71 14.81
N VAL A 111 -5.05 -5.75 13.75
CA VAL A 111 -5.49 -5.49 12.37
C VAL A 111 -6.38 -6.61 11.88
N HIS A 112 -6.11 -7.88 12.22
CA HIS A 112 -6.91 -9.01 11.74
C HIS A 112 -8.37 -8.90 12.20
N LYS A 113 -8.61 -8.60 13.48
CA LYS A 113 -9.98 -8.42 14.02
C LYS A 113 -10.75 -7.29 13.34
N GLU A 114 -10.11 -6.13 13.16
CA GLU A 114 -10.74 -4.99 12.50
C GLU A 114 -10.92 -5.25 10.99
N SER A 115 -9.94 -5.89 10.36
CA SER A 115 -9.94 -6.16 8.92
C SER A 115 -11.00 -7.17 8.52
N GLU A 116 -11.36 -8.14 9.38
CA GLU A 116 -12.48 -9.06 9.11
C GLU A 116 -13.82 -8.32 9.03
N PHE A 117 -14.04 -7.35 9.93
CA PHE A 117 -15.23 -6.51 9.89
C PHE A 117 -15.24 -5.62 8.64
N TYR A 118 -14.13 -4.93 8.36
CA TYR A 118 -14.01 -4.11 7.14
C TYR A 118 -14.12 -4.95 5.87
N TRP A 119 -13.57 -6.17 5.85
CA TRP A 119 -13.71 -7.09 4.73
C TRP A 119 -15.17 -7.49 4.51
N ALA A 120 -15.90 -7.82 5.58
CA ALA A 120 -17.32 -8.11 5.48
C ALA A 120 -18.12 -6.90 4.94
N GLN A 121 -17.80 -5.69 5.39
CA GLN A 121 -18.41 -4.46 4.89
C GLN A 121 -18.09 -4.23 3.40
N ILE A 122 -16.82 -4.34 3.01
CA ILE A 122 -16.41 -4.22 1.61
C ILE A 122 -17.10 -5.29 0.76
N GLN A 123 -17.23 -6.52 1.27
CA GLN A 123 -17.89 -7.61 0.57
C GLN A 123 -19.38 -7.35 0.39
N THR A 124 -20.07 -6.81 1.40
CA THR A 124 -21.49 -6.44 1.26
C THR A 124 -21.68 -5.32 0.25
N ASP A 125 -20.83 -4.28 0.30
CA ASP A 125 -20.88 -3.14 -0.61
C ASP A 125 -20.59 -3.59 -2.06
N PHE A 126 -19.60 -4.47 -2.23
CA PHE A 126 -19.26 -5.05 -3.52
C PHE A 126 -20.38 -5.94 -4.08
N LEU A 127 -20.98 -6.79 -3.24
CA LEU A 127 -22.07 -7.66 -3.65
C LEU A 127 -23.30 -6.85 -4.08
N GLU A 128 -23.58 -5.77 -3.35
CA GLU A 128 -24.67 -4.85 -3.66
C GLU A 128 -24.45 -4.18 -5.02
N GLU A 129 -23.27 -3.59 -5.27
CA GLU A 129 -22.92 -2.96 -6.54
C GLU A 129 -23.00 -3.95 -7.72
N TYR A 130 -22.45 -5.16 -7.56
CA TYR A 130 -22.47 -6.18 -8.61
C TYR A 130 -23.86 -6.73 -8.91
N SER A 131 -24.78 -6.70 -7.95
CA SER A 131 -26.16 -7.18 -8.15
C SER A 131 -26.96 -6.34 -9.16
N ILE A 132 -26.54 -5.09 -9.40
CA ILE A 132 -27.22 -4.11 -10.27
C ILE A 132 -26.52 -4.00 -11.63
N LYS A 133 -25.23 -4.37 -11.72
CA LYS A 133 -24.49 -4.35 -12.98
C LYS A 133 -25.02 -5.42 -13.95
N THR A 134 -24.97 -5.10 -15.25
CA THR A 134 -25.26 -6.06 -16.31
C THR A 134 -24.36 -7.28 -16.21
N VAL A 135 -24.96 -8.47 -16.27
CA VAL A 135 -24.29 -9.78 -16.14
C VAL A 135 -23.27 -10.05 -17.27
N PHE A 136 -23.30 -9.26 -18.34
CA PHE A 136 -22.44 -9.46 -19.50
C PHE A 136 -21.05 -8.83 -19.31
N PRO A 137 -19.99 -9.50 -19.78
CA PRO A 137 -18.63 -8.97 -19.71
C PRO A 137 -18.51 -7.67 -20.52
N VAL A 138 -17.55 -6.82 -20.15
CA VAL A 138 -17.36 -5.44 -20.67
C VAL A 138 -17.36 -5.36 -22.20
N HIS A 139 -16.87 -6.39 -22.90
CA HIS A 139 -16.83 -6.42 -24.37
C HIS A 139 -18.20 -6.67 -25.03
N LEU A 140 -19.13 -7.35 -24.37
CA LEU A 140 -20.50 -7.60 -24.87
C LEU A 140 -21.47 -6.47 -24.52
N GLN A 141 -21.06 -5.53 -23.65
CA GLN A 141 -21.85 -4.37 -23.22
C GLN A 141 -22.25 -3.46 -24.40
N LEU A 142 -21.37 -3.29 -25.39
CA LEU A 142 -21.60 -2.42 -26.56
C LEU A 142 -22.80 -2.86 -27.42
N LEU A 143 -23.11 -4.15 -27.45
CA LEU A 143 -24.23 -4.71 -28.24
C LEU A 143 -25.56 -4.70 -27.46
N VAL A 144 -25.51 -4.86 -26.13
CA VAL A 144 -26.70 -4.98 -25.27
C VAL A 144 -27.30 -3.61 -24.93
N LEU A 145 -26.48 -2.56 -24.79
CA LEU A 145 -26.92 -1.19 -24.51
C LEU A 145 -27.96 -0.65 -25.51
N PRO A 146 -27.74 -0.67 -26.85
CA PRO A 146 -28.73 -0.15 -27.79
C PRO A 146 -30.05 -0.93 -27.74
N ALA A 147 -30.02 -2.25 -27.53
CA ALA A 147 -31.22 -3.07 -27.38
C ALA A 147 -32.01 -2.70 -26.11
N THR A 148 -31.33 -2.42 -24.98
CA THR A 148 -32.00 -1.96 -23.75
C THR A 148 -32.59 -0.56 -23.86
N ILE A 149 -31.95 0.34 -24.61
CA ILE A 149 -32.44 1.71 -24.86
C ILE A 149 -33.69 1.70 -25.74
N VAL A 150 -33.70 0.93 -26.83
CA VAL A 150 -34.88 0.77 -27.69
C VAL A 150 -36.05 0.16 -26.92
N HIS A 151 -35.79 -0.85 -26.09
CA HIS A 151 -36.82 -1.46 -25.25
C HIS A 151 -37.36 -0.48 -24.19
N ALA A 152 -36.50 0.36 -23.60
CA ALA A 152 -36.91 1.41 -22.68
C ALA A 152 -37.77 2.50 -23.35
N ILE A 153 -37.41 2.94 -24.56
CA ILE A 153 -38.21 3.92 -25.34
C ILE A 153 -39.59 3.34 -25.68
N PHE A 154 -39.65 2.07 -26.06
CA PHE A 154 -40.92 1.38 -26.35
C PHE A 154 -41.80 1.25 -25.09
N TRP A 155 -41.18 1.04 -23.92
CA TRP A 155 -41.85 0.99 -22.63
C TRP A 155 -42.35 2.37 -22.17
N PHE A 156 -41.57 3.44 -22.41
CA PHE A 156 -41.96 4.83 -22.11
C PHE A 156 -43.05 5.37 -23.05
N CYS A 157 -43.08 4.92 -24.31
CA CYS A 157 -44.11 5.29 -25.29
C CYS A 157 -45.47 4.59 -25.07
N CYS A 158 -45.57 3.55 -24.22
CA CYS A 158 -46.82 2.87 -23.86
C CYS A 158 -47.18 3.03 -22.37
N PRO A 159 -47.53 4.24 -21.89
CA PRO A 159 -47.80 4.51 -20.48
C PRO A 159 -49.09 3.83 -19.96
N HIS A 160 -50.01 3.43 -20.85
CA HIS A 160 -51.37 3.03 -20.45
C HIS A 160 -51.49 1.58 -19.94
N LEU A 161 -50.51 0.70 -20.20
CA LEU A 161 -50.47 -0.68 -19.68
C LEU A 161 -49.46 -0.85 -18.52
N CYS A 162 -48.44 0.01 -18.44
CA CYS A 162 -47.30 -0.12 -17.51
C CYS A 162 -47.50 0.52 -16.12
N GLY A 163 -48.49 1.40 -15.93
CA GLY A 163 -48.80 1.98 -14.62
C GLY A 163 -49.21 0.95 -13.56
N ARG A 164 -49.77 -0.21 -13.97
CA ARG A 164 -50.11 -1.33 -13.06
C ARG A 164 -48.88 -2.11 -12.60
N LEU A 165 -47.94 -2.43 -13.50
CA LEU A 165 -46.77 -3.26 -13.18
C LEU A 165 -45.77 -2.53 -12.25
N TYR A 166 -45.54 -1.24 -12.51
CA TYR A 166 -44.69 -0.39 -11.65
C TYR A 166 -45.22 -0.33 -10.22
N LYS A 167 -46.54 -0.21 -10.07
CA LYS A 167 -47.20 -0.17 -8.76
C LYS A 167 -47.07 -1.49 -8.02
N THR A 168 -47.30 -2.62 -8.69
CA THR A 168 -47.12 -3.97 -8.10
C THR A 168 -45.69 -4.25 -7.65
N CYS A 169 -44.67 -3.86 -8.44
CA CYS A 169 -43.26 -4.03 -8.09
C CYS A 169 -42.82 -3.09 -6.95
N ARG A 170 -43.31 -1.84 -6.92
CA ARG A 170 -43.05 -0.88 -5.84
C ARG A 170 -43.62 -1.35 -4.50
N ASP A 171 -44.85 -1.87 -4.51
CA ASP A 171 -45.53 -2.29 -3.29
C ASP A 171 -44.95 -3.61 -2.73
N GLN A 172 -44.37 -4.48 -3.57
CA GLN A 172 -43.66 -5.69 -3.12
C GLN A 172 -42.27 -5.42 -2.50
N GLY A 173 -41.59 -4.33 -2.89
CA GLY A 173 -40.25 -3.98 -2.40
C GLY A 173 -40.19 -3.39 -1.00
N TYR A 174 -41.33 -2.98 -0.42
CA TYR A 174 -41.38 -2.31 0.88
C TYR A 174 -41.70 -3.26 2.06
N GLY A 175 -41.85 -4.57 1.80
CA GLY A 175 -42.51 -5.49 2.75
C GLY A 175 -41.79 -6.76 3.18
N LYS A 176 -40.73 -7.24 2.49
CA LYS A 176 -40.02 -8.49 2.88
C LYS A 176 -38.55 -8.47 2.45
N GLU A 177 -37.66 -8.79 3.38
CA GLU A 177 -36.22 -9.05 3.19
C GLU A 177 -35.91 -10.31 2.35
N ASP A 178 -36.81 -10.73 1.47
CA ASP A 178 -36.64 -11.92 0.64
C ASP A 178 -36.24 -11.49 -0.78
N THR A 179 -34.94 -11.58 -1.07
CA THR A 179 -34.29 -11.34 -2.38
C THR A 179 -34.89 -12.13 -3.57
N VAL A 180 -35.79 -13.10 -3.28
CA VAL A 180 -36.40 -14.02 -4.24
C VAL A 180 -37.52 -13.38 -5.08
N THR A 181 -38.23 -12.37 -4.57
CA THR A 181 -39.39 -11.75 -5.27
C THR A 181 -39.00 -10.68 -6.30
N LEU A 182 -37.80 -10.10 -6.18
CA LEU A 182 -37.32 -9.03 -7.07
C LEU A 182 -36.95 -9.53 -8.48
N ASN A 183 -36.72 -10.84 -8.65
CA ASN A 183 -36.35 -11.43 -9.95
C ASN A 183 -37.51 -11.46 -10.97
N HIS A 184 -38.75 -11.22 -10.54
CA HIS A 184 -39.93 -11.20 -11.43
C HIS A 184 -40.22 -9.80 -12.02
N CYS A 185 -39.50 -8.76 -11.58
CA CYS A 185 -39.59 -7.41 -12.15
C CYS A 185 -38.52 -7.22 -13.24
N PRO A 186 -38.84 -6.53 -14.35
CA PRO A 186 -37.88 -6.25 -15.41
C PRO A 186 -36.67 -5.49 -14.83
N MET A 187 -35.47 -5.84 -15.31
CA MET A 187 -34.18 -5.39 -14.74
C MET A 187 -34.10 -3.86 -14.60
N PHE A 188 -34.68 -3.11 -15.56
CA PHE A 188 -34.77 -1.65 -15.53
C PHE A 188 -35.55 -1.09 -14.33
N VAL A 189 -36.67 -1.72 -13.95
CA VAL A 189 -37.49 -1.31 -12.79
C VAL A 189 -36.74 -1.59 -11.49
N ARG A 190 -35.95 -2.66 -11.43
CA ARG A 190 -35.09 -2.98 -10.28
C ARG A 190 -33.99 -1.93 -10.09
N VAL A 191 -33.30 -1.55 -11.18
CA VAL A 191 -32.25 -0.51 -11.15
C VAL A 191 -32.83 0.84 -10.72
N PHE A 192 -34.01 1.21 -11.21
CA PHE A 192 -34.67 2.48 -10.87
C PHE A 192 -35.14 2.54 -9.40
N LEU A 193 -35.79 1.47 -8.91
CA LEU A 193 -36.21 1.35 -7.51
C LEU A 193 -35.02 1.25 -6.54
N TYR A 194 -33.92 0.64 -6.97
CA TYR A 194 -32.70 0.55 -6.18
C TYR A 194 -32.01 1.91 -6.04
N ASN A 195 -31.78 2.65 -7.14
CA ASN A 195 -31.16 3.98 -7.09
C ASN A 195 -31.94 4.96 -6.21
N THR A 196 -33.27 4.92 -6.25
CA THR A 196 -34.12 5.78 -5.41
C THR A 196 -34.11 5.39 -3.92
N ASN A 197 -33.99 4.10 -3.58
CA ASN A 197 -33.86 3.64 -2.19
C ASN A 197 -32.45 3.87 -1.63
N PHE A 198 -31.40 3.74 -2.44
CA PHE A 198 -30.01 4.03 -2.05
C PHE A 198 -29.83 5.50 -1.68
N ASP A 199 -30.39 6.43 -2.47
CA ASP A 199 -30.41 7.87 -2.16
C ASP A 199 -31.12 8.19 -0.83
N LEU A 200 -32.16 7.43 -0.47
CA LEU A 200 -32.86 7.56 0.81
C LEU A 200 -32.03 7.00 1.99
N LYS A 201 -31.35 5.87 1.82
CA LYS A 201 -30.41 5.34 2.83
C LYS A 201 -29.22 6.28 3.06
N LEU A 202 -28.68 6.89 2.01
CA LEU A 202 -27.58 7.87 2.11
C LEU A 202 -27.99 9.16 2.84
N LYS A 203 -29.23 9.62 2.67
CA LYS A 203 -29.75 10.77 3.40
C LYS A 203 -29.95 10.46 4.89
N THR A 204 -30.49 9.29 5.20
CA THR A 204 -30.74 8.88 6.59
C THR A 204 -29.47 8.57 7.38
N THR A 205 -28.43 8.00 6.77
CA THR A 205 -27.12 7.83 7.42
C THR A 205 -26.39 9.14 7.66
N LYS A 206 -26.45 10.10 6.71
CA LYS A 206 -25.88 11.45 6.90
C LYS A 206 -26.61 12.25 7.99
N GLU A 207 -27.93 12.11 8.12
CA GLU A 207 -28.68 12.70 9.25
C GLU A 207 -28.36 12.02 10.59
N ALA A 208 -28.10 10.70 10.60
CA ALA A 208 -27.71 9.97 11.81
C ALA A 208 -26.30 10.35 12.31
N GLU A 209 -25.31 10.51 11.41
CA GLU A 209 -23.98 11.01 11.77
C GLU A 209 -24.01 12.48 12.24
N GLY A 210 -24.82 13.33 11.60
CA GLY A 210 -25.01 14.73 12.02
C GLY A 210 -25.61 14.86 13.42
N ASN A 211 -26.57 14.02 13.76
CA ASN A 211 -27.19 14.00 15.10
C ASN A 211 -26.31 13.29 16.16
N GLY A 212 -25.49 12.31 15.77
CA GLY A 212 -24.51 11.67 16.65
C GLY A 212 -23.36 12.59 17.05
N ALA A 213 -22.85 13.40 16.12
CA ALA A 213 -21.79 14.37 16.37
C ALA A 213 -22.24 15.53 17.30
N LEU A 214 -23.53 15.89 17.27
CA LEU A 214 -24.14 16.88 18.18
C LEU A 214 -24.34 16.32 19.60
N LYS A 215 -24.56 15.01 19.75
CA LYS A 215 -24.77 14.37 21.07
C LYS A 215 -23.46 14.02 21.80
N ALA A 216 -22.32 13.98 21.09
CA ALA A 216 -21.00 13.76 21.69
C ALA A 216 -20.29 15.06 22.15
N LYS A 217 -20.92 16.23 21.94
CA LYS A 217 -20.40 17.56 22.33
C LYS A 217 -21.21 18.26 23.43
N GLY A 218 -22.19 17.58 24.04
CA GLY A 218 -23.02 18.08 25.14
C GLY A 218 -22.68 17.43 26.46
#